data_AF-A0A9Q7E8P8-F1
#
_entry.id   AF-A0A9Q7E8P8-F1
#
_cell.length_a   1.000
_cell.length_b   1.000
_cell.length_c   1.000
_cell.angle_alpha   90.00
_cell.angle_beta   90.00
_cell.angle_gamma   90.00
#
_symmetry.space_group_name_H-M   'P 1'
#
loop_
_entity.id
_entity.type
_entity.pdbx_description
1 polymer ?
#
loop_
_entity_poly.entity_id
_entity_poly.type
_entity_poly.pdbx_seq_one_letter_code
_entity_poly.pdbx_strand_id
1 'polypeptide(L)'
;MKKYVQVFVCFLVGVMPIFGQAPFQKAMVNQGTLTITPAAVVSTSYDFDNTASGVIKNDGTTYYYGNFNNDNLYYYNDQLPTAQAIFTPLEGTQGAQQITGDKPTDFYDVVFDNPTPIMGFDVKTEMNVKGSADFREGIVQVDSLAGMLTFHPGAKAMNPSDQSHVEGYVEKIGKENFVFPIGDKGVYRHATIAAIPSEKQAYQSKYILNDHEFFRQHDKMDRPIAALNTKEYWKLEKPNTAQGEILLTLSWDTRTTTPEVLTGDISNLHIVRWDDTRGMWVDQGGVISSDLQEVTTAVTGNGYFTLATVLPFSTEDNEVIIYNLVSPNGDEKNDYFYIENIQMYPNNQVEIYNRWGVKVYETTNYDSADNVFRGYSEGRVTINKDKALPTGTYFYIVTYEIKDKGGSHIVKKSGYLHLETE
;
A
#
# COMPACT_ATOMS: atom_id res chain seq x y z
N MET A 1 -42.13 -23.19 -2.93
CA MET A 1 -42.68 -23.59 -1.63
C MET A 1 -41.63 -23.22 -0.57
N LYS A 2 -41.75 -22.05 0.06
CA LYS A 2 -40.77 -21.56 1.05
C LYS A 2 -41.00 -22.31 2.36
N LYS A 3 -40.01 -23.08 2.83
CA LYS A 3 -40.05 -23.73 4.14
C LYS A 3 -39.52 -22.74 5.18
N TYR A 4 -40.39 -22.30 6.07
CA TYR A 4 -40.00 -21.56 7.27
C TYR A 4 -39.63 -22.58 8.35
N VAL A 5 -38.48 -22.39 8.99
CA VAL A 5 -38.12 -23.12 10.20
C VAL A 5 -38.67 -22.32 11.38
N GLN A 6 -39.57 -22.95 12.14
CA GLN A 6 -40.20 -22.36 13.32
C GLN A 6 -39.47 -22.93 14.55
N VAL A 7 -38.72 -22.09 15.26
CA VAL A 7 -38.03 -22.48 16.50
C VAL A 7 -38.98 -22.26 17.68
N PHE A 8 -39.27 -23.32 18.44
CA PHE A 8 -40.06 -23.25 19.67
C PHE A 8 -39.14 -22.95 20.87
N VAL A 9 -39.41 -21.86 21.59
CA VAL A 9 -38.80 -21.55 22.89
C VAL A 9 -39.83 -21.85 23.98
N CYS A 10 -39.48 -22.73 24.92
CA CYS A 10 -40.33 -23.07 26.07
C CYS A 10 -40.08 -22.08 27.21
N PHE A 11 -41.12 -21.37 27.67
CA PHE A 11 -41.07 -20.59 28.91
C PHE A 11 -41.77 -21.35 30.04
N LEU A 12 -41.02 -21.66 31.11
CA LEU A 12 -41.59 -22.10 32.39
C LEU A 12 -42.02 -20.85 33.17
N VAL A 13 -43.31 -20.71 33.49
CA VAL A 13 -43.84 -19.57 34.26
C VAL A 13 -43.87 -19.92 35.75
N GLY A 14 -43.08 -19.20 36.54
CA GLY A 14 -43.21 -19.07 37.99
C GLY A 14 -43.14 -17.59 38.38
N VAL A 15 -44.19 -17.07 39.03
CA VAL A 15 -44.42 -15.66 39.43
C VAL A 15 -43.61 -15.35 40.70
N MET A 16 -42.87 -14.24 40.88
CA MET A 16 -43.31 -12.85 41.15
C MET A 16 -42.09 -11.89 41.20
N PRO A 17 -42.28 -10.54 41.17
CA PRO A 17 -41.56 -9.68 40.25
C PRO A 17 -40.58 -8.71 40.93
N ILE A 18 -39.37 -8.59 40.39
CA ILE A 18 -38.63 -7.33 40.29
C ILE A 18 -37.84 -7.42 38.99
N PHE A 19 -38.33 -6.79 37.93
CA PHE A 19 -37.47 -6.46 36.80
C PHE A 19 -37.69 -4.99 36.50
N GLY A 20 -36.71 -4.17 36.90
CA GLY A 20 -36.42 -3.02 36.05
C GLY A 20 -36.21 -3.57 34.66
N GLN A 21 -37.04 -3.17 33.70
CA GLN A 21 -36.78 -3.51 32.30
C GLN A 21 -35.42 -2.90 31.97
N ALA A 22 -34.37 -3.72 31.93
CA ALA A 22 -33.18 -3.34 31.20
C ALA A 22 -33.67 -2.95 29.79
N PRO A 23 -33.26 -1.79 29.25
CA PRO A 23 -33.61 -1.45 27.88
C PRO A 23 -33.21 -2.63 27.01
N PHE A 24 -34.16 -3.15 26.24
CA PHE A 24 -33.93 -4.31 25.39
C PHE A 24 -32.83 -3.93 24.39
N GLN A 25 -31.61 -4.40 24.61
CA GLN A 25 -30.52 -4.19 23.67
C GLN A 25 -30.89 -4.95 22.41
N LYS A 26 -31.18 -4.22 21.34
CA LYS A 26 -31.46 -4.80 20.04
C LYS A 26 -30.11 -5.27 19.48
N ALA A 27 -29.76 -6.51 19.76
CA ALA A 27 -28.56 -7.16 19.25
C ALA A 27 -28.83 -8.64 18.96
N MET A 28 -28.14 -9.18 17.95
CA MET A 28 -28.00 -10.63 17.76
C MET A 28 -26.73 -11.07 18.47
N VAL A 29 -26.90 -11.79 19.58
CA VAL A 29 -25.79 -12.22 20.45
C VAL A 29 -25.44 -13.68 20.18
N ASN A 30 -24.18 -13.97 19.86
CA ASN A 30 -23.64 -15.32 19.78
C ASN A 30 -22.84 -15.67 21.05
N GLN A 31 -23.25 -16.74 21.72
CA GLN A 31 -22.58 -17.30 22.92
C GLN A 31 -22.15 -18.75 22.73
N GLY A 32 -22.21 -19.26 21.48
CA GLY A 32 -21.82 -20.61 21.13
C GLY A 32 -21.21 -20.66 19.74
N THR A 33 -21.34 -21.78 19.03
CA THR A 33 -20.80 -21.90 17.67
C THR A 33 -21.85 -21.51 16.64
N LEU A 34 -21.55 -20.47 15.85
CA LEU A 34 -22.27 -20.10 14.64
C LEU A 34 -21.48 -20.60 13.43
N THR A 35 -22.04 -21.54 12.67
CA THR A 35 -21.44 -22.04 11.43
C THR A 35 -22.30 -21.64 10.24
N ILE A 36 -21.68 -20.99 9.26
CA ILE A 36 -22.31 -20.51 8.03
C ILE A 36 -21.65 -21.27 6.90
N THR A 37 -22.39 -22.18 6.28
CA THR A 37 -21.86 -23.07 5.23
C THR A 37 -21.70 -22.35 3.89
N PRO A 38 -20.92 -22.92 2.95
CA PRO A 38 -20.84 -22.38 1.59
C PRO A 38 -22.22 -22.14 0.96
N ALA A 39 -22.36 -21.03 0.25
CA ALA A 39 -23.59 -20.52 -0.37
C ALA A 39 -24.76 -20.20 0.58
N ALA A 40 -24.61 -20.38 1.90
CA ALA A 40 -25.58 -19.87 2.85
C ALA A 40 -25.50 -18.35 2.93
N VAL A 41 -26.64 -17.71 3.15
CA VAL A 41 -26.74 -16.27 3.38
C VAL A 41 -27.35 -16.04 4.76
N VAL A 42 -26.65 -15.30 5.60
CA VAL A 42 -27.08 -14.89 6.94
C VAL A 42 -27.06 -13.38 7.01
N SER A 43 -28.00 -12.78 7.73
CA SER A 43 -28.01 -11.34 7.95
C SER A 43 -28.45 -10.98 9.36
N THR A 44 -27.95 -9.86 9.87
CA THR A 44 -28.32 -9.32 11.18
C THR A 44 -28.84 -7.90 11.03
N SER A 45 -30.15 -7.71 11.26
CA SER A 45 -30.80 -6.39 11.19
C SER A 45 -30.48 -5.45 12.36
N TYR A 46 -29.86 -6.00 13.40
CA TYR A 46 -29.40 -5.29 14.58
C TYR A 46 -27.90 -5.49 14.76
N ASP A 47 -27.32 -4.82 15.75
CA ASP A 47 -25.93 -5.00 16.15
C ASP A 47 -25.63 -6.48 16.36
N PHE A 48 -24.51 -6.94 15.82
CA PHE A 48 -24.05 -8.30 15.97
C PHE A 48 -22.97 -8.36 17.03
N ASP A 49 -23.16 -9.24 18.01
CA ASP A 49 -22.25 -9.39 19.14
C ASP A 49 -21.79 -10.85 19.27
N ASN A 50 -20.57 -11.13 18.82
CA ASN A 50 -19.90 -12.39 19.10
C ASN A 50 -19.12 -12.28 20.41
N THR A 51 -19.73 -12.76 21.49
CA THR A 51 -19.15 -12.66 22.83
C THR A 51 -17.86 -13.47 22.98
N ALA A 52 -17.15 -13.28 24.09
CA ALA A 52 -15.95 -14.06 24.45
C ALA A 52 -16.17 -15.59 24.51
N SER A 53 -17.42 -16.06 24.53
CA SER A 53 -17.78 -17.49 24.47
C SER A 53 -18.22 -17.96 23.08
N GLY A 54 -18.54 -17.02 22.18
CA GLY A 54 -19.00 -17.31 20.83
C GLY A 54 -17.85 -17.67 19.89
N VAL A 55 -18.10 -18.52 18.90
CA VAL A 55 -17.15 -18.85 17.82
C VAL A 55 -17.90 -18.78 16.50
N ILE A 56 -17.30 -18.14 15.50
CA ILE A 56 -17.88 -18.03 14.16
C ILE A 56 -16.99 -18.76 13.18
N LYS A 57 -17.61 -19.68 12.43
CA LYS A 57 -17.05 -20.21 11.19
C LYS A 57 -17.89 -19.71 10.02
N ASN A 58 -17.37 -18.78 9.24
CA ASN A 58 -18.06 -18.24 8.07
C ASN A 58 -17.45 -18.77 6.78
N ASP A 59 -18.16 -19.63 6.07
CA ASP A 59 -17.82 -20.11 4.72
C ASP A 59 -18.83 -19.57 3.66
N GLY A 60 -19.82 -18.76 4.07
CA GLY A 60 -20.88 -18.22 3.20
C GLY A 60 -20.91 -16.70 3.17
N THR A 61 -22.09 -16.10 2.93
CA THR A 61 -22.26 -14.64 2.90
C THR A 61 -22.96 -14.15 4.16
N THR A 62 -22.36 -13.18 4.84
CA THR A 62 -22.96 -12.51 6.01
C THR A 62 -23.19 -11.03 5.74
N TYR A 63 -24.41 -10.54 5.97
CA TYR A 63 -24.72 -9.11 5.99
C TYR A 63 -24.83 -8.60 7.42
N TYR A 64 -24.00 -7.61 7.76
CA TYR A 64 -24.07 -6.90 9.04
C TYR A 64 -24.68 -5.52 8.79
N TYR A 65 -25.93 -5.33 9.22
CA TYR A 65 -26.63 -4.05 9.05
C TYR A 65 -26.46 -3.06 10.20
N GLY A 66 -26.03 -3.54 11.36
CA GLY A 66 -25.71 -2.74 12.54
C GLY A 66 -24.22 -2.74 12.84
N ASN A 67 -23.86 -2.40 14.08
CA ASN A 67 -22.50 -2.54 14.56
C ASN A 67 -22.07 -4.01 14.61
N PHE A 68 -20.77 -4.25 14.55
CA PHE A 68 -20.19 -5.59 14.64
C PHE A 68 -19.19 -5.64 15.79
N ASN A 69 -19.36 -6.61 16.67
CA ASN A 69 -18.44 -6.92 17.75
C ASN A 69 -17.96 -8.37 17.67
N ASN A 70 -16.65 -8.60 17.83
CA ASN A 70 -16.06 -9.93 17.87
C ASN A 70 -15.01 -10.09 19.00
N ASP A 71 -15.42 -10.72 20.09
CA ASP A 71 -14.57 -10.93 21.28
C ASP A 71 -13.90 -12.30 21.30
N ASN A 72 -14.01 -13.08 20.22
CA ASN A 72 -13.44 -14.42 20.14
C ASN A 72 -13.16 -14.84 18.68
N LEU A 73 -13.01 -16.14 18.43
CA LEU A 73 -12.60 -16.67 17.13
C LEU A 73 -13.66 -16.43 16.04
N TYR A 74 -13.24 -15.77 14.96
CA TYR A 74 -13.93 -15.68 13.68
C TYR A 74 -12.99 -16.19 12.60
N TYR A 75 -13.39 -17.21 11.85
CA TYR A 75 -12.53 -17.83 10.84
C TYR A 75 -13.36 -18.42 9.69
N TYR A 76 -12.68 -18.88 8.65
CA TYR A 76 -13.25 -19.49 7.45
C TYR A 76 -12.40 -20.70 7.02
N ASN A 77 -12.88 -21.47 6.04
CA ASN A 77 -12.14 -22.57 5.46
C ASN A 77 -11.23 -22.11 4.31
N ASP A 78 -9.91 -22.10 4.55
CA ASP A 78 -8.90 -21.72 3.56
C ASP A 78 -8.88 -22.60 2.29
N GLN A 79 -9.47 -23.80 2.32
CA GLN A 79 -9.48 -24.71 1.16
C GLN A 79 -10.60 -24.39 0.15
N LEU A 80 -11.66 -23.70 0.59
CA LEU A 80 -12.80 -23.32 -0.25
C LEU A 80 -13.22 -21.89 0.07
N PRO A 81 -12.52 -20.89 -0.47
CA PRO A 81 -12.71 -19.51 -0.10
C PRO A 81 -13.97 -18.93 -0.75
N THR A 82 -15.13 -19.15 -0.14
CA THR A 82 -16.43 -18.58 -0.53
C THR A 82 -16.97 -17.59 0.49
N ALA A 83 -16.21 -17.33 1.56
CA ALA A 83 -16.63 -16.51 2.68
C ALA A 83 -16.63 -15.03 2.33
N GLN A 84 -17.75 -14.36 2.59
CA GLN A 84 -17.91 -12.93 2.35
C GLN A 84 -18.64 -12.26 3.52
N ALA A 85 -18.08 -11.17 4.03
CA ALA A 85 -18.72 -10.28 4.99
C ALA A 85 -19.08 -8.94 4.33
N ILE A 86 -20.35 -8.54 4.41
CA ILE A 86 -20.85 -7.30 3.81
C ILE A 86 -21.33 -6.40 4.95
N PHE A 87 -20.66 -5.27 5.10
CA PHE A 87 -21.06 -4.21 6.02
C PHE A 87 -21.81 -3.15 5.23
N THR A 88 -23.11 -3.08 5.48
CA THR A 88 -23.97 -2.11 4.81
C THR A 88 -25.14 -1.79 5.73
N PRO A 89 -25.50 -0.51 5.98
CA PRO A 89 -26.58 -0.18 6.88
C PRO A 89 -27.95 -0.54 6.29
N LEU A 90 -28.97 -0.72 7.13
CA LEU A 90 -30.36 -0.75 6.64
C LEU A 90 -30.70 0.61 6.00
N GLU A 91 -31.47 0.58 4.91
CA GLU A 91 -31.96 1.79 4.24
C GLU A 91 -32.60 2.77 5.24
N GLY A 92 -32.17 4.03 5.17
CA GLY A 92 -32.62 5.09 6.08
C GLY A 92 -31.88 5.17 7.42
N THR A 93 -30.94 4.26 7.68
CA THR A 93 -30.02 4.37 8.84
C THR A 93 -28.88 5.32 8.50
N GLN A 94 -28.51 6.19 9.43
CA GLN A 94 -27.38 7.10 9.31
C GLN A 94 -26.33 6.79 10.37
N GLY A 95 -25.06 6.99 10.04
CA GLY A 95 -23.95 6.90 10.97
C GLY A 95 -22.96 5.80 10.61
N ALA A 96 -21.77 5.92 11.19
CA ALA A 96 -20.71 4.94 11.03
C ALA A 96 -21.12 3.61 11.68
N GLN A 97 -20.87 2.49 10.99
CA GLN A 97 -20.89 1.18 11.63
C GLN A 97 -19.61 1.01 12.45
N GLN A 98 -19.78 0.71 13.73
CA GLN A 98 -18.67 0.40 14.63
C GLN A 98 -18.24 -1.05 14.37
N ILE A 99 -16.94 -1.26 14.19
CA ILE A 99 -16.33 -2.58 14.07
C ILE A 99 -15.35 -2.73 15.23
N THR A 100 -15.76 -3.51 16.23
CA THR A 100 -15.10 -3.65 17.52
C THR A 100 -14.82 -5.11 17.84
N GLY A 101 -14.07 -5.35 18.91
CA GLY A 101 -13.87 -6.69 19.44
C GLY A 101 -12.56 -6.84 20.20
N ASP A 102 -12.57 -7.71 21.21
CA ASP A 102 -11.38 -8.07 21.99
C ASP A 102 -10.41 -9.02 21.24
N LYS A 103 -10.79 -9.53 20.07
CA LYS A 103 -9.96 -10.40 19.22
C LYS A 103 -9.92 -9.93 17.76
N PRO A 104 -8.81 -10.20 17.04
CA PRO A 104 -8.76 -10.04 15.59
C PRO A 104 -9.86 -10.82 14.90
N THR A 105 -10.37 -10.28 13.80
CA THR A 105 -11.40 -10.91 12.98
C THR A 105 -10.83 -11.28 11.61
N ASP A 106 -10.81 -12.58 11.29
CA ASP A 106 -10.26 -13.08 10.03
C ASP A 106 -11.34 -13.19 8.95
N PHE A 107 -11.41 -12.19 8.08
CA PHE A 107 -12.28 -12.18 6.91
C PHE A 107 -11.54 -12.73 5.69
N TYR A 108 -12.27 -13.48 4.85
CA TYR A 108 -11.78 -13.77 3.50
C TYR A 108 -12.06 -12.59 2.58
N ASP A 109 -13.30 -12.43 2.11
CA ASP A 109 -13.76 -11.23 1.40
C ASP A 109 -14.56 -10.32 2.33
N VAL A 110 -14.32 -9.01 2.25
CA VAL A 110 -15.06 -7.97 2.95
C VAL A 110 -15.57 -6.91 1.97
N VAL A 111 -16.78 -6.40 2.21
CA VAL A 111 -17.38 -5.31 1.43
C VAL A 111 -17.75 -4.18 2.38
N PHE A 112 -17.26 -2.98 2.08
CA PHE A 112 -17.57 -1.72 2.76
C PHE A 112 -18.57 -0.92 1.90
N ASP A 113 -19.83 -0.90 2.32
CA ASP A 113 -20.94 -0.29 1.58
C ASP A 113 -21.87 0.51 2.51
N ASN A 114 -21.33 1.58 3.11
CA ASN A 114 -22.07 2.50 3.99
C ASN A 114 -21.98 3.94 3.45
N PRO A 115 -23.04 4.48 2.83
CA PRO A 115 -23.02 5.81 2.19
C PRO A 115 -23.04 6.97 3.19
N THR A 116 -22.82 6.72 4.49
CA THR A 116 -22.70 7.79 5.50
C THR A 116 -21.53 8.71 5.12
N PRO A 117 -21.76 10.03 4.95
CA PRO A 117 -20.70 10.96 4.60
C PRO A 117 -19.57 10.98 5.64
N ILE A 118 -18.35 11.21 5.18
CA ILE A 118 -17.14 11.45 5.99
C ILE A 118 -16.62 10.21 6.76
N MET A 119 -17.49 9.39 7.36
CA MET A 119 -17.08 8.20 8.10
C MET A 119 -18.19 7.14 8.05
N GLY A 120 -18.04 6.15 7.16
CA GLY A 120 -18.96 5.03 7.04
C GLY A 120 -18.66 3.90 8.03
N PHE A 121 -17.39 3.75 8.41
CA PHE A 121 -16.94 2.70 9.31
C PHE A 121 -15.93 3.25 10.31
N ASP A 122 -16.03 2.77 11.54
CA ASP A 122 -15.13 3.11 12.64
C ASP A 122 -14.54 1.80 13.19
N VAL A 123 -13.33 1.49 12.73
CA VAL A 123 -12.61 0.23 13.00
C VAL A 123 -11.72 0.41 14.21
N LYS A 124 -12.06 -0.31 15.29
CA LYS A 124 -11.39 -0.27 16.59
C LYS A 124 -10.79 -1.60 17.03
N THR A 125 -10.65 -2.52 16.08
CA THR A 125 -10.03 -3.83 16.29
C THR A 125 -9.27 -4.25 15.03
N GLU A 126 -8.45 -5.30 15.14
CA GLU A 126 -7.72 -5.85 14.00
C GLU A 126 -8.68 -6.59 13.05
N MET A 127 -8.72 -6.16 11.80
CA MET A 127 -9.44 -6.80 10.70
C MET A 127 -8.44 -7.40 9.71
N ASN A 128 -8.40 -8.72 9.63
CA ASN A 128 -7.57 -9.44 8.68
C ASN A 128 -8.35 -9.73 7.40
N VAL A 129 -7.77 -9.43 6.24
CA VAL A 129 -8.35 -9.69 4.91
C VAL A 129 -7.43 -10.63 4.14
N LYS A 130 -7.99 -11.73 3.64
CA LYS A 130 -7.24 -12.78 2.93
C LYS A 130 -7.56 -12.89 1.45
N GLY A 131 -8.77 -12.50 1.03
CA GLY A 131 -9.22 -12.42 -0.35
C GLY A 131 -9.22 -10.98 -0.85
N SER A 132 -10.33 -10.28 -0.62
CA SER A 132 -10.50 -8.92 -1.10
C SER A 132 -11.23 -8.02 -0.11
N ALA A 133 -10.91 -6.73 -0.14
CA ALA A 133 -11.70 -5.67 0.48
C ALA A 133 -12.27 -4.78 -0.61
N ASP A 134 -13.59 -4.80 -0.80
CA ASP A 134 -14.31 -3.99 -1.80
C ASP A 134 -14.83 -2.70 -1.17
N PHE A 135 -14.28 -1.57 -1.60
CA PHE A 135 -14.60 -0.23 -1.12
C PHE A 135 -15.65 0.38 -2.04
N ARG A 136 -16.92 0.29 -1.67
CA ARG A 136 -18.04 0.82 -2.48
C ARG A 136 -18.42 2.21 -2.02
N GLU A 137 -18.73 2.33 -0.74
CA GLU A 137 -19.32 3.51 -0.14
C GLU A 137 -18.84 3.66 1.30
N GLY A 138 -18.48 4.88 1.68
CA GLY A 138 -18.09 5.23 3.04
C GLY A 138 -16.61 5.08 3.32
N ILE A 139 -16.08 6.02 4.09
CA ILE A 139 -14.70 6.02 4.54
C ILE A 139 -14.55 5.07 5.73
N VAL A 140 -13.50 4.25 5.68
CA VAL A 140 -13.10 3.33 6.74
C VAL A 140 -12.09 4.05 7.64
N GLN A 141 -12.56 4.62 8.75
CA GLN A 141 -11.69 5.20 9.75
C GLN A 141 -11.06 4.08 10.59
N VAL A 142 -9.73 4.03 10.63
CA VAL A 142 -9.00 3.06 11.47
C VAL A 142 -8.42 3.79 12.68
N ASP A 143 -8.87 3.42 13.88
CA ASP A 143 -8.30 3.91 15.14
C ASP A 143 -6.92 3.28 15.36
N SER A 144 -5.85 4.04 15.14
CA SER A 144 -4.48 3.51 15.27
C SER A 144 -4.08 3.04 16.67
N LEU A 145 -4.87 3.30 17.72
CA LEU A 145 -4.59 2.82 19.08
C LEU A 145 -5.15 1.42 19.35
N ALA A 146 -6.13 0.98 18.56
CA ALA A 146 -6.89 -0.24 18.84
C ALA A 146 -7.20 -1.08 17.59
N GLY A 147 -7.26 -0.47 16.40
CA GLY A 147 -7.60 -1.08 15.14
C GLY A 147 -6.47 -1.11 14.11
N MET A 148 -6.58 -2.05 13.19
CA MET A 148 -5.73 -2.17 12.01
C MET A 148 -6.53 -2.88 10.91
N LEU A 149 -6.39 -2.44 9.66
CA LEU A 149 -6.84 -3.22 8.51
C LEU A 149 -5.62 -3.88 7.86
N THR A 150 -5.51 -5.20 8.00
CA THR A 150 -4.36 -5.99 7.56
C THR A 150 -4.69 -6.86 6.37
N PHE A 151 -3.99 -6.65 5.26
CA PHE A 151 -4.06 -7.46 4.06
C PHE A 151 -2.99 -8.54 4.08
N HIS A 152 -3.39 -9.80 3.99
CA HIS A 152 -2.49 -10.95 3.98
C HIS A 152 -1.97 -11.27 2.56
N PRO A 153 -1.03 -12.23 2.41
CA PRO A 153 -0.54 -12.63 1.09
C PRO A 153 -1.68 -12.99 0.12
N GLY A 154 -1.61 -12.44 -1.10
CA GLY A 154 -2.65 -12.58 -2.12
C GLY A 154 -3.86 -11.64 -1.99
N ALA A 155 -4.04 -10.98 -0.84
CA ALA A 155 -5.19 -10.11 -0.60
C ALA A 155 -5.11 -8.79 -1.38
N LYS A 156 -6.27 -8.23 -1.76
CA LYS A 156 -6.35 -7.01 -2.58
C LYS A 156 -7.41 -6.03 -2.07
N ALA A 157 -7.10 -4.75 -2.19
CA ALA A 157 -8.13 -3.71 -2.13
C ALA A 157 -8.75 -3.52 -3.51
N MET A 158 -10.08 -3.40 -3.56
CA MET A 158 -10.87 -3.26 -4.78
C MET A 158 -11.66 -1.96 -4.72
N ASN A 159 -11.66 -1.22 -5.82
CA ASN A 159 -12.46 0.00 -6.03
C ASN A 159 -12.27 1.18 -5.04
N PRO A 160 -11.08 1.41 -4.41
CA PRO A 160 -10.92 2.58 -3.56
C PRO A 160 -11.12 3.87 -4.37
N SER A 161 -11.72 4.87 -3.73
CA SER A 161 -12.06 6.16 -4.33
C SER A 161 -12.16 7.26 -3.27
N ASP A 162 -12.32 8.51 -3.68
CA ASP A 162 -12.60 9.61 -2.73
C ASP A 162 -13.83 9.33 -1.84
N GLN A 163 -14.79 8.53 -2.33
CA GLN A 163 -16.01 8.17 -1.61
C GLN A 163 -15.83 6.97 -0.66
N SER A 164 -14.84 6.11 -0.91
CA SER A 164 -14.56 4.96 -0.06
C SER A 164 -13.08 4.57 -0.12
N HIS A 165 -12.39 4.80 0.99
CA HIS A 165 -10.98 4.48 1.23
C HIS A 165 -10.76 4.38 2.73
N VAL A 166 -9.54 4.04 3.15
CA VAL A 166 -9.11 3.99 4.54
C VAL A 166 -8.49 5.31 4.96
N GLU A 167 -9.00 5.89 6.04
CA GLU A 167 -8.32 6.97 6.76
C GLU A 167 -7.66 6.41 8.02
N GLY A 168 -6.35 6.22 7.98
CA GLY A 168 -5.58 5.56 9.03
C GLY A 168 -4.44 4.70 8.48
N TYR A 169 -3.86 3.85 9.33
CA TYR A 169 -2.87 2.87 8.86
C TYR A 169 -3.56 1.68 8.21
N VAL A 170 -2.96 1.23 7.12
CA VAL A 170 -3.24 -0.07 6.50
C VAL A 170 -1.95 -0.88 6.53
N GLU A 171 -2.07 -2.16 6.89
CA GLU A 171 -0.96 -3.10 6.88
C GLU A 171 -1.07 -4.07 5.70
N LYS A 172 0.07 -4.38 5.08
CA LYS A 172 0.22 -5.45 4.08
C LYS A 172 1.28 -6.43 4.53
N ILE A 173 0.92 -7.70 4.62
CA ILE A 173 1.82 -8.83 4.85
C ILE A 173 2.02 -9.59 3.54
N GLY A 174 3.26 -9.88 3.18
CA GLY A 174 3.60 -10.70 1.99
C GLY A 174 4.35 -9.94 0.92
N LYS A 175 4.88 -10.65 -0.07
CA LYS A 175 5.81 -10.09 -1.05
C LYS A 175 5.17 -9.46 -2.29
N GLU A 176 3.86 -9.62 -2.45
CA GLU A 176 3.16 -9.19 -3.66
C GLU A 176 3.05 -7.68 -3.72
N ASN A 177 3.01 -7.16 -4.95
CA ASN A 177 2.71 -5.76 -5.21
C ASN A 177 1.36 -5.40 -4.58
N PHE A 178 1.30 -4.25 -3.92
CA PHE A 178 0.11 -3.85 -3.18
C PHE A 178 -0.12 -2.36 -3.30
N VAL A 179 -1.35 -2.01 -3.68
CA VAL A 179 -1.84 -0.62 -3.71
C VAL A 179 -2.59 -0.39 -2.40
N PHE A 180 -2.08 0.50 -1.56
CA PHE A 180 -2.73 0.86 -0.31
C PHE A 180 -4.01 1.67 -0.59
N PRO A 181 -5.19 1.24 -0.11
CA PRO A 181 -6.45 1.95 -0.29
C PRO A 181 -6.58 3.13 0.68
N ILE A 182 -5.57 3.99 0.77
CA ILE A 182 -5.46 5.03 1.80
C ILE A 182 -5.83 6.41 1.29
N GLY A 183 -6.34 7.24 2.18
CA GLY A 183 -6.67 8.64 1.95
C GLY A 183 -6.76 9.41 3.27
N ASP A 184 -7.10 10.68 3.18
CA ASP A 184 -7.27 11.58 4.33
C ASP A 184 -8.16 12.76 3.95
N LYS A 185 -9.04 13.17 4.86
CA LYS A 185 -9.98 14.28 4.69
C LYS A 185 -10.85 14.12 3.43
N GLY A 186 -11.30 12.90 3.16
CA GLY A 186 -12.19 12.58 2.05
C GLY A 186 -11.52 12.59 0.67
N VAL A 187 -10.19 12.47 0.62
CA VAL A 187 -9.44 12.39 -0.62
C VAL A 187 -8.60 11.12 -0.64
N TYR A 188 -8.82 10.28 -1.65
CA TYR A 188 -8.07 9.06 -1.87
C TYR A 188 -6.73 9.34 -2.56
N ARG A 189 -5.65 8.85 -1.97
CA ARG A 189 -4.27 9.04 -2.47
C ARG A 189 -3.43 7.83 -2.16
N HIS A 190 -3.32 6.92 -3.12
CA HIS A 190 -2.61 5.68 -2.89
C HIS A 190 -1.10 5.85 -2.84
N ALA A 191 -0.51 4.93 -2.08
CA ALA A 191 0.86 4.50 -2.29
C ALA A 191 0.83 3.05 -2.80
N THR A 192 1.76 2.69 -3.67
CA THR A 192 1.97 1.31 -4.09
C THR A 192 3.34 0.86 -3.64
N ILE A 193 3.43 -0.34 -3.08
CA ILE A 193 4.71 -1.00 -2.82
C ILE A 193 4.86 -2.23 -3.72
N ALA A 194 6.05 -2.43 -4.24
CA ALA A 194 6.44 -3.57 -5.05
C ALA A 194 7.88 -3.98 -4.71
N ALA A 195 8.41 -5.02 -5.37
CA ALA A 195 9.79 -5.49 -5.16
C ALA A 195 10.08 -5.99 -3.74
N ILE A 196 9.07 -6.46 -3.01
CA ILE A 196 9.22 -6.83 -1.60
C ILE A 196 10.06 -8.13 -1.50
N PRO A 197 11.13 -8.16 -0.68
CA PRO A 197 12.10 -9.26 -0.70
C PRO A 197 11.64 -10.52 0.05
N SER A 198 10.62 -10.45 0.90
CA SER A 198 10.23 -11.56 1.78
C SER A 198 8.72 -11.69 1.98
N GLU A 199 8.23 -12.93 2.03
CA GLU A 199 6.82 -13.32 2.23
C GLU A 199 6.29 -13.02 3.64
N LYS A 200 7.15 -12.67 4.60
CA LYS A 200 6.77 -12.52 6.02
C LYS A 200 6.90 -11.09 6.54
N GLN A 201 7.19 -10.13 5.67
CA GLN A 201 7.35 -8.73 6.08
C GLN A 201 5.99 -8.03 6.06
N ALA A 202 5.74 -7.26 7.11
CA ALA A 202 4.53 -6.45 7.29
C ALA A 202 4.88 -4.98 7.05
N TYR A 203 4.31 -4.39 6.01
CA TYR A 203 4.50 -2.99 5.65
C TYR A 203 3.24 -2.22 6.03
N GLN A 204 3.40 -1.06 6.65
CA GLN A 204 2.30 -0.19 7.00
C GLN A 204 2.41 1.13 6.25
N SER A 205 1.28 1.65 5.79
CA SER A 205 1.23 2.99 5.20
C SER A 205 0.00 3.76 5.63
N LYS A 206 0.16 5.07 5.68
CA LYS A 206 -0.88 6.06 5.96
C LYS A 206 -0.63 7.28 5.08
N TYR A 207 -1.70 7.86 4.54
CA TYR A 207 -1.67 9.14 3.86
C TYR A 207 -2.16 10.25 4.79
N ILE A 208 -1.55 11.44 4.70
CA ILE A 208 -1.88 12.60 5.53
C ILE A 208 -1.96 13.84 4.64
N LEU A 209 -3.04 14.61 4.78
CA LEU A 209 -3.31 15.83 4.04
C LEU A 209 -3.45 17.04 4.98
N ASN A 210 -2.87 18.18 4.59
CA ASN A 210 -2.89 19.48 5.27
C ASN A 210 -2.42 19.45 6.73
N ASP A 211 -1.31 18.77 7.00
CA ASP A 211 -0.62 18.80 8.30
C ASP A 211 0.46 19.90 8.31
N HIS A 212 0.02 21.13 8.53
CA HIS A 212 0.90 22.30 8.50
C HIS A 212 1.95 22.31 9.61
N GLU A 213 1.70 21.63 10.73
CA GLU A 213 2.67 21.59 11.84
C GLU A 213 3.85 20.69 11.50
N PHE A 214 3.56 19.52 10.92
CA PHE A 214 4.60 18.62 10.43
C PHE A 214 5.58 19.34 9.50
N PHE A 215 5.08 20.00 8.44
CA PHE A 215 5.97 20.70 7.50
C PHE A 215 6.70 21.91 8.10
N ARG A 216 6.16 22.57 9.14
CA ARG A 216 6.90 23.61 9.87
C ARG A 216 8.10 23.04 10.63
N GLN A 217 8.02 21.80 11.09
CA GLN A 217 9.12 21.11 11.77
C GLN A 217 10.10 20.45 10.78
N HIS A 218 9.67 20.28 9.52
CA HIS A 218 10.38 19.57 8.46
C HIS A 218 10.62 20.51 7.26
N ASP A 219 11.22 21.68 7.49
CA ASP A 219 11.30 22.79 6.53
C ASP A 219 12.63 22.84 5.73
N LYS A 220 13.61 22.04 6.12
CA LYS A 220 14.92 21.98 5.45
C LYS A 220 14.90 21.01 4.28
N MET A 221 15.54 21.41 3.19
CA MET A 221 15.63 20.62 1.96
C MET A 221 17.08 20.52 1.52
N ASP A 222 17.45 19.38 0.94
CA ASP A 222 18.72 19.26 0.22
C ASP A 222 18.72 20.20 -0.99
N ARG A 223 19.91 20.68 -1.35
CA ARG A 223 20.14 21.76 -2.34
C ARG A 223 19.47 21.53 -3.71
N PRO A 224 19.36 20.29 -4.25
CA PRO A 224 18.70 20.07 -5.54
C PRO A 224 17.19 20.29 -5.55
N ILE A 225 16.54 20.28 -4.38
CA ILE A 225 15.09 20.42 -4.27
C ILE A 225 14.71 21.90 -4.45
N ALA A 226 13.97 22.21 -5.52
CA ALA A 226 13.52 23.57 -5.82
C ALA A 226 12.15 23.90 -5.20
N ALA A 227 11.25 22.93 -5.17
CA ALA A 227 9.91 23.10 -4.58
C ALA A 227 9.47 21.79 -3.91
N LEU A 228 8.94 21.89 -2.69
CA LEU A 228 8.45 20.77 -1.90
C LEU A 228 6.93 20.83 -1.79
N ASN A 229 6.27 19.67 -1.92
CA ASN A 229 4.85 19.57 -1.63
C ASN A 229 4.65 19.58 -0.11
N THR A 230 4.11 20.69 0.38
CA THR A 230 3.88 20.94 1.81
C THR A 230 2.42 20.74 2.22
N LYS A 231 1.62 20.13 1.34
CA LYS A 231 0.22 19.82 1.62
C LYS A 231 0.02 18.37 2.02
N GLU A 232 0.77 17.44 1.46
CA GLU A 232 0.51 16.02 1.67
C GLU A 232 1.80 15.22 1.85
N TYR A 233 1.72 14.12 2.59
CA TYR A 233 2.79 13.15 2.68
C TYR A 233 2.23 11.76 2.96
N TRP A 234 3.03 10.75 2.61
CA TRP A 234 2.79 9.36 2.95
C TRP A 234 3.79 8.95 4.01
N LYS A 235 3.29 8.24 5.02
CA LYS A 235 4.14 7.50 5.93
C LYS A 235 4.26 6.07 5.43
N LEU A 236 5.48 5.54 5.45
CA LEU A 236 5.75 4.13 5.17
C LEU A 236 6.59 3.56 6.30
N GLU A 237 6.11 2.47 6.88
CA GLU A 237 6.80 1.73 7.93
C GLU A 237 7.01 0.28 7.49
N LYS A 238 8.20 -0.22 7.80
CA LYS A 238 8.71 -1.56 7.50
C LYS A 238 9.15 -2.19 8.82
N PRO A 239 9.13 -3.53 8.93
CA PRO A 239 9.62 -4.18 10.14
C PRO A 239 11.13 -4.00 10.23
N ASN A 240 11.69 -3.92 11.44
CA ASN A 240 13.13 -3.74 11.66
C ASN A 240 14.02 -4.84 11.01
N THR A 241 13.41 -5.99 10.68
CA THR A 241 14.05 -7.10 9.99
C THR A 241 14.04 -6.98 8.47
N ALA A 242 13.34 -5.98 7.91
CA ALA A 242 13.33 -5.74 6.48
C ALA A 242 14.68 -5.18 6.01
N GLN A 243 15.28 -5.89 5.07
CA GLN A 243 16.54 -5.52 4.42
C GLN A 243 16.29 -5.36 2.93
N GLY A 244 16.96 -4.39 2.32
CA GLY A 244 16.85 -4.10 0.91
C GLY A 244 15.88 -2.97 0.58
N GLU A 245 15.91 -2.57 -0.68
CA GLU A 245 15.01 -1.55 -1.23
C GLU A 245 13.67 -2.18 -1.63
N ILE A 246 12.63 -1.35 -1.65
CA ILE A 246 11.36 -1.67 -2.30
C ILE A 246 11.07 -0.59 -3.34
N LEU A 247 10.27 -0.89 -4.35
CA LEU A 247 9.72 0.13 -5.23
C LEU A 247 8.52 0.77 -4.55
N LEU A 248 8.55 2.10 -4.40
CA LEU A 248 7.46 2.93 -3.90
C LEU A 248 6.93 3.77 -5.06
N THR A 249 5.62 3.71 -5.26
CA THR A 249 4.89 4.59 -6.17
C THR A 249 3.95 5.47 -5.36
N LEU A 250 3.94 6.78 -5.64
CA LEU A 250 3.01 7.74 -5.03
C LEU A 250 2.15 8.39 -6.13
N SER A 251 0.84 8.50 -5.87
CA SER A 251 -0.08 9.24 -6.74
C SER A 251 0.07 10.75 -6.53
N TRP A 252 -0.16 11.56 -7.56
CA TRP A 252 -0.31 13.02 -7.46
C TRP A 252 -1.62 13.49 -8.08
N ASP A 253 -2.10 14.66 -7.66
CA ASP A 253 -3.36 15.22 -8.14
C ASP A 253 -3.38 16.73 -7.89
N THR A 254 -3.89 17.50 -8.84
CA THR A 254 -3.90 18.96 -8.79
C THR A 254 -4.72 19.56 -7.64
N ARG A 255 -5.61 18.76 -7.01
CA ARG A 255 -6.39 19.15 -5.83
C ARG A 255 -5.56 19.17 -4.55
N THR A 256 -4.56 18.30 -4.43
CA THR A 256 -3.77 18.13 -3.21
C THR A 256 -2.30 18.48 -3.39
N THR A 257 -1.71 18.14 -4.54
CA THR A 257 -0.33 18.47 -4.88
C THR A 257 -0.21 19.96 -5.22
N THR A 258 0.73 20.64 -4.56
CA THR A 258 0.93 22.09 -4.71
C THR A 258 1.28 22.48 -6.15
N PRO A 259 0.67 23.55 -6.71
CA PRO A 259 0.97 24.00 -8.07
C PRO A 259 2.47 24.22 -8.32
N GLU A 260 3.20 24.73 -7.34
CA GLU A 260 4.64 24.98 -7.41
C GLU A 260 5.47 23.73 -7.70
N VAL A 261 4.95 22.55 -7.33
CA VAL A 261 5.58 21.24 -7.55
C VAL A 261 5.21 20.67 -8.93
N LEU A 262 4.05 21.07 -9.46
CA LEU A 262 3.56 20.66 -10.78
C LEU A 262 3.91 21.66 -11.89
N THR A 263 4.47 22.83 -11.54
CA THR A 263 4.88 23.84 -12.51
C THR A 263 6.22 23.50 -13.13
N GLY A 264 6.31 23.62 -14.46
CA GLY A 264 7.56 23.42 -15.21
C GLY A 264 7.56 22.10 -15.99
N ASP A 265 8.75 21.54 -16.18
CA ASP A 265 8.89 20.21 -16.76
C ASP A 265 8.53 19.18 -15.68
N ILE A 266 7.37 18.52 -15.86
CA ILE A 266 6.90 17.54 -14.91
C ILE A 266 7.92 16.42 -14.76
N SER A 267 8.79 16.14 -15.75
CA SER A 267 9.86 15.13 -15.68
C SER A 267 10.77 15.26 -14.44
N ASN A 268 10.80 16.43 -13.81
CA ASN A 268 11.58 16.73 -12.61
C ASN A 268 10.84 16.46 -11.29
N LEU A 269 9.61 15.91 -11.36
CA LEU A 269 8.84 15.52 -10.18
C LEU A 269 9.39 14.22 -9.61
N HIS A 270 9.98 14.32 -8.42
CA HIS A 270 10.59 13.21 -7.71
C HIS A 270 9.84 12.88 -6.41
N ILE A 271 10.06 11.67 -5.92
CA ILE A 271 9.76 11.33 -4.53
C ILE A 271 10.94 11.83 -3.67
N VAL A 272 10.64 12.53 -2.58
CA VAL A 272 11.61 12.91 -1.56
C VAL A 272 11.27 12.23 -0.24
N ARG A 273 12.28 11.98 0.58
CA ARG A 273 12.13 11.39 1.91
C ARG A 273 12.71 12.32 2.97
N TRP A 274 12.07 12.43 4.12
CA TRP A 274 12.70 13.08 5.27
C TRP A 274 13.78 12.18 5.88
N ASP A 275 15.01 12.69 5.97
CA ASP A 275 16.12 12.04 6.67
C ASP A 275 16.24 12.61 8.09
N ASP A 276 15.84 11.83 9.09
CA ASP A 276 15.91 12.23 10.50
C ASP A 276 17.34 12.49 11.00
N THR A 277 18.34 11.83 10.41
CA THR A 277 19.75 12.00 10.80
C THR A 277 20.30 13.33 10.31
N ARG A 278 19.93 13.73 9.09
CA ARG A 278 20.32 15.01 8.49
C ARG A 278 19.37 16.16 8.87
N GLY A 279 18.15 15.84 9.28
CA GLY A 279 17.08 16.80 9.54
C GLY A 279 16.71 17.59 8.29
N MET A 280 16.59 16.93 7.13
CA MET A 280 16.20 17.55 5.86
C MET A 280 15.55 16.55 4.89
N TRP A 281 14.78 17.07 3.94
CA TRP A 281 14.30 16.30 2.79
C TRP A 281 15.42 15.97 1.83
N VAL A 282 15.53 14.71 1.45
CA VAL A 282 16.51 14.19 0.48
C VAL A 282 15.81 13.62 -0.74
N ASP A 283 16.38 13.86 -1.90
CA ASP A 283 15.89 13.33 -3.17
C ASP A 283 16.02 11.80 -3.21
N GLN A 284 14.96 11.11 -3.64
CA GLN A 284 14.97 9.67 -3.93
C GLN A 284 14.86 9.38 -5.42
N GLY A 285 14.78 10.40 -6.27
CA GLY A 285 14.51 10.26 -7.69
C GLY A 285 13.04 9.98 -7.97
N GLY A 286 12.72 9.71 -9.23
CA GLY A 286 11.38 9.30 -9.62
C GLY A 286 11.28 9.07 -11.11
N VAL A 287 10.39 8.15 -11.49
CA VAL A 287 9.93 7.97 -12.86
C VAL A 287 8.45 8.25 -12.90
N ILE A 288 8.04 9.10 -13.83
CA ILE A 288 6.69 9.64 -13.87
C ILE A 288 5.87 8.87 -14.89
N SER A 289 4.66 8.54 -14.47
CA SER A 289 3.59 8.10 -15.35
C SER A 289 2.53 9.21 -15.37
N SER A 290 2.59 10.11 -16.35
CA SER A 290 1.68 11.26 -16.41
C SER A 290 0.23 10.87 -16.69
N ASP A 291 0.04 9.74 -17.38
CA ASP A 291 -1.24 9.12 -17.68
C ASP A 291 -1.93 8.53 -16.44
N LEU A 292 -1.14 7.92 -15.54
CA LEU A 292 -1.62 7.38 -14.27
C LEU A 292 -1.53 8.39 -13.11
N GLN A 293 -0.89 9.53 -13.34
CA GLN A 293 -0.54 10.53 -12.33
C GLN A 293 0.25 9.94 -11.16
N GLU A 294 1.33 9.22 -11.49
CA GLU A 294 2.16 8.51 -10.52
C GLU A 294 3.65 8.86 -10.66
N VAL A 295 4.38 8.74 -9.55
CA VAL A 295 5.85 8.78 -9.51
C VAL A 295 6.36 7.54 -8.81
N THR A 296 7.33 6.83 -9.40
CA THR A 296 7.91 5.60 -8.84
C THR A 296 9.41 5.71 -8.64
N THR A 297 9.91 5.26 -7.48
CA THR A 297 11.36 5.08 -7.23
C THR A 297 11.60 3.96 -6.24
N ALA A 298 12.83 3.44 -6.15
CA ALA A 298 13.17 2.58 -5.01
C ALA A 298 13.50 3.39 -3.77
N VAL A 299 13.10 2.88 -2.61
CA VAL A 299 13.36 3.53 -1.32
C VAL A 299 13.85 2.53 -0.29
N THR A 300 14.85 2.95 0.48
CA THR A 300 15.27 2.25 1.70
C THR A 300 14.44 2.75 2.89
N GLY A 301 14.30 1.92 3.92
CA GLY A 301 13.87 2.35 5.26
C GLY A 301 12.42 2.85 5.41
N ASN A 302 12.12 3.26 6.64
CA ASN A 302 10.86 3.85 7.09
C ASN A 302 10.94 5.37 6.95
N GLY A 303 9.82 6.06 6.87
CA GLY A 303 9.80 7.50 7.04
C GLY A 303 8.63 8.19 6.37
N TYR A 304 8.80 9.49 6.23
CA TYR A 304 7.88 10.39 5.58
C TYR A 304 8.33 10.64 4.15
N PHE A 305 7.41 10.47 3.21
CA PHE A 305 7.65 10.64 1.79
C PHE A 305 6.66 11.66 1.23
N THR A 306 7.14 12.55 0.38
CA THR A 306 6.29 13.47 -0.37
C THR A 306 6.87 13.71 -1.75
N LEU A 307 6.26 14.60 -2.52
CA LEU A 307 6.68 14.95 -3.87
C LEU A 307 7.41 16.30 -3.88
N ALA A 308 8.37 16.43 -4.77
CA ALA A 308 9.10 17.67 -4.96
C ALA A 308 9.54 17.84 -6.41
N THR A 309 9.72 19.10 -6.82
CA THR A 309 10.45 19.42 -8.05
C THR A 309 11.94 19.47 -7.72
N VAL A 310 12.73 18.66 -8.42
CA VAL A 310 14.19 18.59 -8.25
C VAL A 310 14.85 19.07 -9.54
N LEU A 311 15.71 20.08 -9.45
CA LEU A 311 16.41 20.58 -10.63
C LEU A 311 17.58 19.67 -10.98
N PRO A 312 17.79 19.35 -12.27
CA PRO A 312 18.93 18.56 -12.68
C PRO A 312 20.23 19.30 -12.32
N PHE A 313 21.17 18.57 -11.73
CA PHE A 313 22.51 19.08 -11.51
C PHE A 313 23.24 19.07 -12.87
N SER A 314 23.37 20.23 -13.51
CA SER A 314 24.12 20.37 -14.76
C SER A 314 25.35 21.27 -14.57
N THR A 315 26.52 20.67 -14.73
CA THR A 315 27.69 21.35 -15.27
C THR A 315 27.88 20.75 -16.66
N GLU A 316 27.68 21.55 -17.71
CA GLU A 316 27.43 21.09 -19.10
C GLU A 316 28.40 20.03 -19.67
N ASP A 317 29.58 19.83 -19.07
CA ASP A 317 30.59 18.86 -19.51
C ASP A 317 30.58 17.48 -18.80
N ASN A 318 29.78 17.27 -17.74
CA ASN A 318 29.83 16.04 -16.92
C ASN A 318 28.44 15.41 -16.65
N GLU A 319 27.43 15.70 -17.45
CA GLU A 319 26.10 15.13 -17.24
C GLU A 319 26.08 13.62 -17.54
N VAL A 320 25.50 12.84 -16.62
CA VAL A 320 25.24 11.41 -16.82
C VAL A 320 23.97 11.26 -17.65
N ILE A 321 24.13 10.74 -18.88
CA ILE A 321 23.04 10.50 -19.83
C ILE A 321 22.80 8.99 -19.92
N ILE A 322 21.55 8.56 -19.73
CA ILE A 322 21.18 7.15 -19.70
C ILE A 322 20.38 6.80 -20.96
N TYR A 323 20.88 5.84 -21.74
CA TYR A 323 20.19 5.34 -22.93
C TYR A 323 19.34 4.13 -22.57
N ASN A 324 18.06 4.17 -22.91
CA ASN A 324 17.03 3.28 -22.37
C ASN A 324 16.71 2.05 -23.24
N LEU A 325 17.57 1.68 -24.18
CA LEU A 325 17.40 0.52 -25.06
C LEU A 325 18.59 -0.44 -24.92
N VAL A 326 18.30 -1.73 -24.77
CA VAL A 326 19.28 -2.82 -24.82
C VAL A 326 18.78 -3.90 -25.80
N SER A 327 19.61 -4.26 -26.76
CA SER A 327 19.37 -5.28 -27.77
C SER A 327 20.65 -6.11 -27.98
N PRO A 328 20.92 -7.12 -27.14
CA PRO A 328 22.18 -7.88 -27.17
C PRO A 328 22.18 -8.89 -28.31
N ASN A 329 22.27 -8.41 -29.55
CA ASN A 329 22.28 -9.20 -30.79
C ASN A 329 23.68 -9.31 -31.43
N GLY A 330 24.69 -8.64 -30.87
CA GLY A 330 26.07 -8.68 -31.33
C GLY A 330 26.36 -7.79 -32.55
N ASP A 331 25.50 -6.81 -32.84
CA ASP A 331 25.70 -5.82 -33.91
C ASP A 331 26.48 -4.57 -33.47
N GLU A 332 26.99 -4.58 -32.23
CA GLU A 332 27.72 -3.51 -31.54
C GLU A 332 26.84 -2.29 -31.16
N LYS A 333 25.52 -2.33 -31.41
CA LYS A 333 24.60 -1.23 -31.10
C LYS A 333 23.63 -1.63 -30.00
N ASN A 334 23.65 -0.88 -28.91
CA ASN A 334 22.80 -1.13 -27.74
C ASN A 334 22.97 -2.56 -27.17
N ASP A 335 24.09 -3.23 -27.41
CA ASP A 335 24.36 -4.59 -26.92
C ASP A 335 24.41 -4.70 -25.39
N TYR A 336 24.47 -3.56 -24.71
CA TYR A 336 24.44 -3.44 -23.26
C TYR A 336 23.80 -2.11 -22.85
N PHE A 337 23.44 -2.00 -21.58
CA PHE A 337 22.88 -0.78 -21.02
C PHE A 337 23.93 0.33 -20.99
N TYR A 338 23.91 1.23 -21.95
CA TYR A 338 24.92 2.28 -22.08
C TYR A 338 24.53 3.53 -21.26
N ILE A 339 25.45 3.96 -20.41
CA ILE A 339 25.35 5.19 -19.62
C ILE A 339 26.56 6.06 -19.95
N GLU A 340 26.33 7.19 -20.59
CA GLU A 340 27.37 8.15 -20.95
C GLU A 340 27.86 8.90 -19.70
N ASN A 341 29.17 9.15 -19.66
CA ASN A 341 29.87 9.85 -18.58
C ASN A 341 29.87 9.15 -17.20
N ILE A 342 29.32 7.94 -17.08
CA ILE A 342 29.33 7.20 -15.80
C ILE A 342 30.73 6.89 -15.28
N GLN A 343 31.71 6.74 -16.18
CA GLN A 343 33.13 6.51 -15.86
C GLN A 343 33.77 7.68 -15.09
N MET A 344 33.18 8.88 -15.15
CA MET A 344 33.62 10.03 -14.36
C MET A 344 33.23 9.88 -12.88
N TYR A 345 32.31 8.97 -12.58
CA TYR A 345 31.77 8.72 -11.24
C TYR A 345 32.00 7.25 -10.84
N PRO A 346 33.24 6.84 -10.56
CA PRO A 346 33.57 5.44 -10.28
C PRO A 346 32.83 4.90 -9.04
N ASN A 347 32.47 5.77 -8.09
CA ASN A 347 31.59 5.43 -6.98
C ASN A 347 30.13 5.50 -7.44
N ASN A 348 29.72 4.50 -8.23
CA ASN A 348 28.34 4.35 -8.69
C ASN A 348 27.80 2.93 -8.44
N GLN A 349 26.48 2.81 -8.47
CA GLN A 349 25.75 1.55 -8.40
C GLN A 349 24.63 1.55 -9.43
N VAL A 350 24.47 0.44 -10.13
CA VAL A 350 23.39 0.22 -11.10
C VAL A 350 22.57 -0.99 -10.66
N GLU A 351 21.26 -0.80 -10.59
CA GLU A 351 20.29 -1.84 -10.27
C GLU A 351 19.23 -1.92 -11.36
N ILE A 352 18.77 -3.12 -11.69
CA ILE A 352 17.68 -3.34 -12.67
C ILE A 352 16.66 -4.30 -12.09
N TYR A 353 15.40 -3.95 -12.23
CA TYR A 353 14.23 -4.66 -11.74
C TYR A 353 13.33 -5.05 -12.92
N ASN A 354 12.73 -6.24 -12.86
CA ASN A 354 11.74 -6.65 -13.87
C ASN A 354 10.36 -6.01 -13.59
N ARG A 355 9.38 -6.25 -14.48
CA ARG A 355 8.00 -5.74 -14.34
C ARG A 355 7.28 -6.11 -13.04
N TRP A 356 7.78 -7.11 -12.31
CA TRP A 356 7.23 -7.55 -11.02
C TRP A 356 7.98 -6.93 -9.84
N GLY A 357 8.89 -5.99 -10.10
CA GLY A 357 9.78 -5.40 -9.10
C GLY A 357 10.87 -6.35 -8.62
N VAL A 358 11.08 -7.53 -9.22
CA VAL A 358 12.19 -8.40 -8.77
C VAL A 358 13.51 -7.84 -9.29
N LYS A 359 14.47 -7.59 -8.39
CA LYS A 359 15.83 -7.18 -8.78
C LYS A 359 16.50 -8.31 -9.57
N VAL A 360 16.83 -8.04 -10.83
CA VAL A 360 17.43 -8.99 -11.77
C VAL A 360 18.92 -8.76 -12.00
N TYR A 361 19.42 -7.55 -11.73
CA TYR A 361 20.82 -7.17 -11.86
C TYR A 361 21.20 -6.11 -10.81
N GLU A 362 22.42 -6.19 -10.30
CA GLU A 362 22.99 -5.23 -9.35
C GLU A 362 24.52 -5.26 -9.49
N THR A 363 25.13 -4.10 -9.73
CA THR A 363 26.59 -3.96 -9.73
C THR A 363 27.02 -2.61 -9.15
N THR A 364 28.28 -2.52 -8.75
CA THR A 364 28.97 -1.28 -8.37
C THR A 364 30.11 -1.00 -9.34
N ASN A 365 30.51 0.26 -9.50
CA ASN A 365 31.55 0.70 -10.45
C ASN A 365 31.19 0.36 -11.91
N TYR A 366 29.94 0.63 -12.30
CA TYR A 366 29.50 0.52 -13.70
C TYR A 366 30.29 1.51 -14.56
N ASP A 367 30.81 1.06 -15.70
CA ASP A 367 31.74 1.85 -16.51
C ASP A 367 31.34 1.99 -17.98
N SER A 368 30.23 1.35 -18.40
CA SER A 368 29.80 1.30 -19.80
C SER A 368 30.90 0.75 -20.74
N ALA A 369 31.81 -0.08 -20.23
CA ALA A 369 32.87 -0.72 -21.01
C ALA A 369 32.97 -2.21 -20.69
N ASP A 370 33.52 -2.56 -19.52
CA ASP A 370 33.72 -3.94 -19.08
C ASP A 370 32.60 -4.39 -18.13
N ASN A 371 32.26 -3.55 -17.15
CA ASN A 371 31.22 -3.82 -16.16
C ASN A 371 29.87 -3.28 -16.64
N VAL A 372 29.13 -4.13 -17.36
CA VAL A 372 27.90 -3.73 -18.06
C VAL A 372 26.79 -4.77 -17.97
N PHE A 373 25.54 -4.31 -18.02
CA PHE A 373 24.37 -5.17 -18.11
C PHE A 373 24.08 -5.54 -19.57
N ARG A 374 24.07 -6.84 -19.88
CA ARG A 374 23.87 -7.39 -21.24
C ARG A 374 22.55 -8.14 -21.42
N GLY A 375 21.56 -7.88 -20.56
CA GLY A 375 20.27 -8.59 -20.63
C GLY A 375 20.26 -9.96 -19.91
N TYR A 376 21.25 -10.27 -19.08
CA TYR A 376 21.31 -11.50 -18.30
C TYR A 376 21.10 -11.22 -16.81
N SER A 377 20.40 -12.11 -16.12
CA SER A 377 20.12 -11.93 -14.70
C SER A 377 21.28 -12.43 -13.82
N GLU A 378 21.72 -11.57 -12.90
CA GLU A 378 22.72 -11.90 -11.88
C GLU A 378 22.13 -11.97 -10.46
N GLY A 379 20.81 -11.78 -10.32
CA GLY A 379 20.10 -11.79 -9.05
C GLY A 379 20.23 -13.09 -8.25
N ARG A 380 20.13 -13.00 -6.92
CA ARG A 380 20.24 -14.15 -5.99
C ARG A 380 19.14 -15.21 -6.15
N VAL A 381 18.04 -14.90 -6.84
CA VAL A 381 16.84 -15.76 -6.99
C VAL A 381 16.79 -16.45 -8.36
N THR A 382 17.80 -16.26 -9.21
CA THR A 382 17.76 -16.74 -10.60
C THR A 382 18.01 -18.24 -10.68
N ILE A 383 17.04 -18.98 -11.22
CA ILE A 383 17.11 -20.44 -11.45
C ILE A 383 18.15 -20.78 -12.52
N ASN A 384 18.52 -19.84 -13.40
CA ASN A 384 19.54 -20.00 -14.44
C ASN A 384 20.22 -18.66 -14.77
N LYS A 385 21.50 -18.52 -14.39
CA LYS A 385 22.31 -17.32 -14.71
C LYS A 385 22.66 -17.21 -16.21
N ASP A 386 22.60 -18.34 -16.92
CA ASP A 386 22.99 -18.44 -18.33
C ASP A 386 21.83 -18.15 -19.30
N LYS A 387 20.64 -17.80 -18.80
CA LYS A 387 19.47 -17.52 -19.65
C LYS A 387 19.23 -16.00 -19.74
N ALA A 388 19.14 -15.51 -20.97
CA ALA A 388 18.72 -14.14 -21.24
C ALA A 388 17.36 -13.85 -20.60
N LEU A 389 17.25 -12.65 -20.03
CA LEU A 389 16.00 -12.11 -19.52
C LEU A 389 15.01 -11.92 -20.68
N PRO A 390 13.70 -12.18 -20.52
CA PRO A 390 12.74 -12.02 -21.60
C PRO A 390 12.66 -10.57 -22.12
N THR A 391 12.37 -10.42 -23.41
CA THR A 391 11.97 -9.12 -24.00
C THR A 391 10.89 -8.45 -23.16
N GLY A 392 11.08 -7.15 -22.91
CA GLY A 392 10.10 -6.33 -22.22
C GLY A 392 10.71 -5.10 -21.54
N THR A 393 9.86 -4.44 -20.77
CA THR A 393 10.25 -3.24 -20.01
C THR A 393 10.71 -3.61 -18.61
N TYR A 394 11.88 -3.09 -18.25
CA TYR A 394 12.52 -3.18 -16.96
C TYR A 394 12.60 -1.78 -16.33
N PHE A 395 12.93 -1.72 -15.05
CA PHE A 395 13.12 -0.47 -14.32
C PHE A 395 14.56 -0.41 -13.81
N TYR A 396 15.29 0.65 -14.13
CA TYR A 396 16.66 0.84 -13.68
C TYR A 396 16.75 1.90 -12.58
N ILE A 397 17.79 1.78 -11.76
CA ILE A 397 18.23 2.79 -10.82
C ILE A 397 19.73 2.92 -10.94
N VAL A 398 20.19 4.13 -11.17
CA VAL A 398 21.60 4.51 -11.24
C VAL A 398 21.85 5.51 -10.13
N THR A 399 22.72 5.15 -9.18
CA THR A 399 23.19 6.08 -8.14
C THR A 399 24.65 6.37 -8.32
N TYR A 400 25.06 7.63 -8.14
CA TYR A 400 26.45 8.05 -8.28
C TYR A 400 26.79 9.23 -7.38
N GLU A 401 28.03 9.28 -6.94
CA GLU A 401 28.54 10.34 -6.06
C GLU A 401 29.11 11.51 -6.87
N ILE A 402 28.53 12.70 -6.71
CA ILE A 402 29.11 13.95 -7.19
C ILE A 402 29.88 14.64 -6.07
N LYS A 403 31.03 15.23 -6.38
CA LYS A 403 31.83 16.03 -5.43
C LYS A 403 31.94 17.45 -5.95
N ASP A 404 31.40 18.40 -5.20
CA ASP A 404 31.49 19.83 -5.51
C ASP A 404 32.04 20.63 -4.32
N LYS A 405 32.03 21.97 -4.40
CA LYS A 405 32.51 22.84 -3.32
C LYS A 405 31.70 22.73 -2.02
N GLY A 406 30.45 22.25 -2.10
CA GLY A 406 29.53 22.01 -0.99
C GLY A 406 29.69 20.64 -0.34
N GLY A 407 30.44 19.72 -0.96
CA GLY A 407 30.75 18.41 -0.41
C GLY A 407 30.45 17.28 -1.39
N SER A 408 30.18 16.10 -0.84
CA SER A 408 29.75 14.94 -1.60
C SER A 408 28.23 14.82 -1.54
N HIS A 409 27.61 14.63 -2.71
CA HIS A 409 26.17 14.42 -2.85
C HIS A 409 25.92 13.15 -3.66
N ILE A 410 24.90 12.38 -3.27
CA ILE A 410 24.46 11.22 -4.04
C ILE A 410 23.36 11.69 -4.99
N VAL A 411 23.54 11.42 -6.28
CA VAL A 411 22.51 11.60 -7.29
C VAL A 411 21.89 10.24 -7.58
N LYS A 412 20.56 10.20 -7.67
CA LYS A 412 19.79 9.01 -8.03
C LYS A 412 18.97 9.29 -9.28
N LYS A 413 19.29 8.61 -10.38
CA LYS A 413 18.50 8.61 -11.62
C LYS A 413 17.77 7.28 -11.74
N SER A 414 16.50 7.31 -12.10
CA SER A 414 15.69 6.11 -12.33
C SER A 414 14.96 6.23 -13.65
N GLY A 415 14.60 5.11 -14.27
CA GLY A 415 13.90 5.11 -15.55
C GLY A 415 13.48 3.71 -16.00
N TYR A 416 12.75 3.66 -17.11
CA TYR A 416 12.45 2.39 -17.77
C TYR A 416 13.56 2.01 -18.75
N LEU A 417 13.86 0.72 -18.84
CA LEU A 417 14.79 0.12 -19.80
C LEU A 417 14.02 -0.85 -20.69
N HIS A 418 14.04 -0.64 -21.99
CA HIS A 418 13.53 -1.64 -22.95
C HIS A 418 14.64 -2.65 -23.24
N LEU A 419 14.38 -3.93 -22.96
CA LEU A 419 15.25 -5.03 -23.35
C LEU A 419 14.58 -5.80 -24.49
N GLU A 420 15.28 -5.94 -25.60
CA GLU A 420 14.87 -6.74 -26.77
C GLU A 420 15.82 -7.92 -26.92
N THR A 421 15.35 -9.14 -26.65
CA THR A 421 16.12 -10.38 -26.82
C THR A 421 15.52 -11.20 -27.96
N GLU A 422 16.34 -11.57 -28.93
CA GLU A 422 15.93 -12.44 -30.05
C GLU A 422 15.78 -13.92 -29.66
#